data_AF-A0A014MKM4-F1
#
_entry.id   AF-A0A014MKM4-F1
#
_cell.length_a   1.000
_cell.length_b   1.000
_cell.length_c   1.000
_cell.angle_alpha   90.00
_cell.angle_beta   90.00
_cell.angle_gamma   90.00
#
_symmetry.space_group_name_H-M   'P 1'
#
loop_
_entity.id
_entity.type
_entity.pdbx_description
1 polymer ?
#
loop_
_entity_poly.entity_id
_entity_poly.type
_entity_poly.pdbx_seq_one_letter_code
_entity_poly.pdbx_strand_id
1 'polypeptide(L)'
;MKSRIALLTLIILIIGFLGFFNFPYLAQTVPTSLGFTTVDLPLGLILMGLTALMTIVFIAYVIAMQGAWLLEARAHAKEMHAQRELADKAEASRFTELRAAIESLHQEEERRLMDRMDTLEAHLQARAQESDNSTAAYVGQLEQQLRHTATAPAPQAPRL
;
A
#
# COMPACT_ATOMS: atom_id res chain seq x y z
N MET A 1 -28.15 -0.35 -20.67
CA MET A 1 -28.38 -1.82 -20.80
C MET A 1 -29.75 -2.24 -20.27
N LYS A 2 -30.14 -1.84 -19.04
CA LYS A 2 -31.46 -2.14 -18.46
C LYS A 2 -32.67 -1.73 -19.33
N SER A 3 -32.64 -0.57 -19.99
CA SER A 3 -33.74 -0.12 -20.87
C SER A 3 -33.93 -1.00 -22.11
N ARG A 4 -32.83 -1.45 -22.74
CA ARG A 4 -32.87 -2.32 -23.92
C ARG A 4 -33.43 -3.70 -23.58
N ILE A 5 -33.04 -4.25 -22.43
CA ILE A 5 -33.56 -5.53 -21.92
C ILE A 5 -35.04 -5.40 -21.57
N ALA A 6 -35.43 -4.34 -20.84
CA ALA A 6 -36.83 -4.09 -20.50
C ALA A 6 -37.72 -3.95 -21.75
N LEU A 7 -37.24 -3.25 -22.79
CA LEU A 7 -37.93 -3.13 -24.07
C LEU A 7 -38.09 -4.50 -24.76
N LEU A 8 -37.02 -5.30 -24.81
CA LEU A 8 -37.04 -6.61 -25.46
C LEU A 8 -37.98 -7.59 -24.72
N THR A 9 -37.95 -7.60 -23.39
CA THR A 9 -38.88 -8.37 -22.56
C THR A 9 -40.33 -7.93 -22.78
N LEU A 10 -40.58 -6.61 -22.87
CA LEU A 10 -41.91 -6.08 -23.17
C LEU A 10 -42.41 -6.56 -24.53
N ILE A 11 -41.57 -6.54 -25.57
CA ILE A 11 -41.91 -7.02 -26.92
C ILE A 11 -42.27 -8.50 -26.90
N ILE A 12 -41.46 -9.35 -26.24
CA ILE A 12 -41.76 -10.79 -26.11
C ILE A 12 -43.12 -11.00 -25.43
N LEU A 13 -43.42 -10.23 -24.38
CA LEU A 13 -44.66 -10.33 -23.62
C LEU A 13 -45.86 -9.92 -24.49
N ILE A 14 -45.74 -8.85 -25.28
CA ILE A 14 -46.76 -8.42 -26.24
C ILE A 14 -46.98 -9.51 -27.30
N ILE A 15 -45.91 -10.07 -27.87
CA ILE A 15 -45.98 -11.13 -28.87
C ILE A 15 -46.70 -12.36 -28.29
N GLY A 16 -46.36 -12.78 -27.07
CA GLY A 16 -47.02 -13.89 -26.38
C GLY A 16 -48.50 -13.61 -26.08
N PHE A 17 -48.82 -12.39 -25.63
CA PHE A 17 -50.19 -11.96 -25.37
C PHE A 17 -51.04 -11.97 -26.63
N LEU A 18 -50.55 -11.39 -27.73
CA LEU A 18 -51.21 -11.43 -29.03
C LEU A 18 -51.35 -12.88 -29.53
N GLY A 19 -50.31 -13.71 -29.39
CA GLY A 19 -50.33 -15.10 -29.82
C GLY A 19 -51.37 -15.94 -29.08
N PHE A 20 -51.49 -15.75 -27.77
CA PHE A 20 -52.46 -16.47 -26.94
C PHE A 20 -53.91 -16.08 -27.28
N PHE A 21 -54.20 -14.77 -27.34
CA PHE A 21 -55.54 -14.29 -27.66
C PHE A 21 -55.95 -14.52 -29.12
N ASN A 22 -54.99 -14.53 -30.06
CA ASN A 22 -55.25 -14.75 -31.49
C ASN A 22 -54.93 -16.19 -31.93
N PHE A 23 -54.82 -17.13 -30.99
CA PHE A 23 -54.45 -18.52 -31.28
C PHE A 23 -55.32 -19.20 -32.35
N PRO A 24 -56.67 -19.07 -32.34
CA PRO A 24 -57.51 -19.70 -33.35
C PRO A 24 -57.21 -19.21 -34.78
N TYR A 25 -56.84 -17.93 -34.94
CA TYR A 25 -56.47 -17.36 -36.23
C TYR A 25 -55.09 -17.83 -36.70
N LEU A 26 -54.14 -17.99 -35.77
CA LEU A 26 -52.80 -18.50 -36.07
C LEU A 26 -52.79 -19.98 -36.46
N ALA A 27 -53.76 -20.74 -35.95
CA ALA A 27 -53.93 -22.17 -36.24
C ALA A 27 -54.70 -22.45 -37.55
N GLN A 28 -55.18 -21.43 -38.26
CA GLN A 28 -55.86 -21.62 -39.54
C GLN A 28 -54.89 -22.11 -40.61
N THR A 29 -55.29 -23.16 -41.32
CA THR A 29 -54.58 -23.67 -42.49
C THR A 29 -54.81 -22.74 -43.67
N VAL A 30 -53.71 -22.19 -44.20
CA VAL A 30 -53.72 -21.27 -45.35
C VAL A 30 -52.82 -21.84 -46.44
N PRO A 31 -53.23 -21.77 -47.73
CA PRO A 31 -52.38 -22.19 -48.84
C PRO A 31 -51.11 -21.34 -48.86
N THR A 32 -49.99 -22.00 -48.55
CA THR A 32 -48.70 -21.32 -48.36
C THR A 32 -47.71 -21.85 -49.39
N SER A 33 -47.09 -20.95 -50.15
CA SER A 33 -46.03 -21.30 -51.11
C SER A 33 -44.69 -21.43 -50.41
N LEU A 34 -44.03 -22.59 -50.54
CA LEU A 34 -42.65 -22.82 -50.09
C LEU A 34 -41.60 -22.45 -51.17
N GLY A 35 -42.01 -21.70 -52.21
CA GLY A 35 -41.15 -21.28 -53.33
C GLY A 35 -41.17 -22.24 -54.52
N PHE A 36 -41.32 -23.55 -54.30
CA PHE A 36 -41.44 -24.55 -55.37
C PHE A 36 -42.79 -25.29 -55.37
N THR A 37 -43.44 -25.39 -54.21
CA THR A 37 -44.71 -26.10 -54.03
C THR A 37 -45.61 -25.35 -53.06
N THR A 38 -46.92 -25.37 -53.30
CA THR A 38 -47.94 -24.85 -52.39
C THR A 38 -48.46 -25.97 -51.50
N VAL A 39 -48.44 -25.77 -50.20
CA VAL A 39 -48.96 -26.73 -49.21
C VAL A 39 -49.81 -25.96 -48.20
N ASP A 40 -50.93 -26.55 -47.79
CA ASP A 40 -51.78 -25.98 -46.75
C ASP A 40 -51.16 -26.21 -45.37
N LEU A 41 -50.61 -25.16 -44.79
CA LEU A 41 -50.02 -25.20 -43.44
C LEU A 41 -50.59 -24.07 -42.58
N PRO A 42 -50.67 -24.28 -41.25
CA PRO A 42 -50.90 -23.21 -40.31
C PRO A 42 -49.63 -22.36 -40.18
N LEU A 43 -49.41 -21.47 -41.16
CA LEU A 43 -48.23 -20.60 -41.23
C LEU A 43 -48.03 -19.79 -39.95
N GLY A 44 -49.12 -19.36 -39.31
CA GLY A 44 -49.09 -18.61 -38.06
C GLY A 44 -48.41 -19.40 -36.92
N LEU A 45 -48.73 -20.68 -36.76
CA LEU A 45 -48.11 -21.54 -35.76
C LEU A 45 -46.62 -21.80 -36.05
N ILE A 46 -46.26 -21.97 -37.33
CA ILE A 46 -44.86 -22.19 -37.73
C ILE A 46 -44.01 -20.96 -37.42
N LEU A 47 -44.49 -19.77 -37.78
CA LEU A 47 -43.81 -18.51 -37.48
C LEU A 47 -43.72 -18.26 -35.97
N MET A 48 -44.77 -18.57 -35.21
CA MET A 48 -44.74 -18.51 -33.74
C MET A 48 -43.71 -19.46 -33.14
N GLY A 49 -43.65 -20.71 -33.62
CA GLY A 49 -42.66 -21.69 -33.18
C GLY A 49 -41.23 -21.21 -33.48
N LEU A 50 -40.99 -20.68 -34.68
CA LEU A 50 -39.67 -20.19 -35.09
C LEU A 50 -39.23 -18.98 -34.27
N THR A 51 -40.15 -18.03 -34.00
CA THR A 51 -39.86 -16.86 -33.17
C THR A 51 -39.62 -17.24 -31.71
N ALA A 52 -40.38 -18.19 -31.16
CA ALA A 52 -40.15 -18.74 -29.83
C ALA A 52 -38.77 -19.42 -29.72
N LEU A 53 -38.41 -20.26 -30.71
CA LEU A 53 -37.10 -20.91 -30.77
C LEU A 53 -35.96 -19.88 -30.81
N MET A 54 -36.06 -18.87 -31.68
CA MET A 54 -35.08 -17.79 -31.77
C MET A 54 -34.96 -17.01 -30.46
N THR A 55 -36.07 -16.77 -29.78
CA THR A 55 -36.10 -16.09 -28.48
C THR A 55 -35.34 -16.89 -27.42
N ILE A 56 -35.55 -18.22 -27.37
CA ILE A 56 -34.84 -19.11 -26.43
C ILE A 56 -33.34 -19.09 -26.71
N VAL A 57 -32.93 -19.24 -27.96
CA VAL A 57 -31.50 -19.21 -28.36
C VAL A 57 -30.88 -17.85 -28.02
N PHE A 58 -31.59 -16.76 -28.28
CA PHE A 58 -31.13 -15.41 -27.96
C PHE A 58 -30.94 -15.22 -26.44
N ILE A 59 -31.90 -15.67 -25.62
CA ILE A 59 -31.78 -15.62 -24.15
C ILE A 59 -30.59 -16.44 -23.68
N ALA A 60 -30.43 -17.67 -24.19
CA ALA A 60 -29.28 -18.53 -23.87
C ALA A 60 -27.95 -17.85 -24.23
N TYR A 61 -27.87 -17.23 -25.41
CA TYR A 61 -26.70 -16.46 -25.84
C TYR A 61 -26.42 -15.27 -24.93
N VAL A 62 -27.45 -14.51 -24.54
CA VAL A 62 -27.32 -13.36 -23.64
C VAL A 62 -26.85 -13.79 -22.25
N ILE A 63 -27.36 -14.90 -21.72
CA ILE A 63 -26.92 -15.45 -20.43
C ILE A 63 -25.45 -15.89 -20.51
N ALA A 64 -25.07 -16.61 -21.59
CA ALA A 64 -23.69 -17.02 -21.82
C ALA A 64 -22.74 -15.80 -21.90
N MET A 65 -23.17 -14.73 -22.58
CA MET A 65 -22.41 -13.48 -22.70
C MET A 65 -22.27 -12.74 -21.36
N GLN A 66 -23.31 -12.71 -20.52
CA GLN A 66 -23.22 -12.10 -19.19
C GLN A 66 -22.33 -12.91 -18.23
N GLY A 67 -22.26 -14.23 -18.40
CA GLY A 67 -21.38 -15.12 -17.63
C GLY A 67 -19.89 -14.80 -17.82
N ALA A 68 -19.48 -14.40 -19.02
CA ALA A 68 -18.10 -13.99 -19.31
C ALA A 68 -17.69 -12.77 -18.46
N TRP A 69 -18.55 -11.75 -18.38
CA TRP A 69 -18.30 -10.54 -17.60
C TRP A 69 -18.13 -10.80 -16.08
N LEU A 70 -18.80 -11.81 -15.52
CA LEU A 70 -18.64 -12.20 -14.11
C LEU A 70 -17.34 -12.98 -13.85
N LEU A 71 -16.86 -13.74 -14.84
CA LEU A 71 -15.57 -14.42 -14.77
C LEU A 71 -14.41 -13.42 -14.92
N GLU A 72 -14.49 -12.49 -15.87
CA GLU A 72 -13.51 -11.40 -16.04
C GLU A 72 -13.46 -10.48 -14.80
N ALA A 73 -14.59 -10.18 -14.16
CA ALA A 73 -14.61 -9.37 -12.93
C ALA A 73 -13.89 -10.05 -11.76
N ARG A 74 -13.97 -11.38 -11.64
CA ARG A 74 -13.19 -12.14 -10.65
C ARG A 74 -11.70 -12.20 -11.02
N ALA A 75 -11.36 -12.25 -12.31
CA ALA A 75 -9.97 -12.20 -12.76
C ALA A 75 -9.32 -10.85 -12.40
N HIS A 76 -10.00 -9.73 -12.66
CA HIS A 76 -9.51 -8.39 -12.31
C HIS A 76 -9.44 -8.14 -10.81
N ALA A 77 -10.36 -8.70 -10.01
CA ALA A 77 -10.24 -8.67 -8.55
C ALA A 77 -9.02 -9.46 -8.06
N LYS A 78 -8.72 -10.60 -8.69
CA LYS A 78 -7.56 -11.43 -8.33
C LYS A 78 -6.24 -10.75 -8.67
N GLU A 79 -6.14 -10.04 -9.79
CA GLU A 79 -4.97 -9.23 -10.15
C GLU A 79 -4.79 -8.00 -9.26
N MET A 80 -5.88 -7.31 -8.90
CA MET A 80 -5.86 -6.20 -7.94
C MET A 80 -5.46 -6.65 -6.53
N HIS A 81 -5.91 -7.83 -6.08
CA HIS A 81 -5.50 -8.39 -4.80
C HIS A 81 -4.04 -8.86 -4.79
N ALA A 82 -3.56 -9.47 -5.88
CA ALA A 82 -2.16 -9.90 -5.99
C ALA A 82 -1.19 -8.70 -6.00
N GLN A 83 -1.55 -7.59 -6.65
CA GLN A 83 -0.74 -6.37 -6.61
C GLN A 83 -0.75 -5.71 -5.23
N ARG A 84 -1.85 -5.80 -4.49
CA ARG A 84 -1.98 -5.21 -3.15
C ARG A 84 -1.18 -5.99 -2.10
N GLU A 85 -1.15 -7.31 -2.20
CA GLU A 85 -0.34 -8.14 -1.32
C GLU A 85 1.17 -7.92 -1.54
N LEU A 86 1.58 -7.68 -2.79
CA LEU A 86 2.96 -7.30 -3.10
C LEU A 86 3.32 -5.88 -2.63
N ALA A 87 2.39 -4.93 -2.71
CA ALA A 87 2.56 -3.57 -2.20
C ALA A 87 2.66 -3.56 -0.66
N ASP A 88 1.75 -4.24 0.04
CA ASP A 88 1.73 -4.29 1.51
C ASP A 88 2.98 -4.98 2.07
N LYS A 89 3.50 -6.02 1.38
CA LYS A 89 4.75 -6.69 1.76
C LYS A 89 5.98 -5.81 1.54
N ALA A 90 6.00 -5.02 0.47
CA ALA A 90 7.07 -4.06 0.22
C ALA A 90 7.04 -2.89 1.23
N GLU A 91 5.85 -2.43 1.61
CA GLU A 91 5.68 -1.41 2.65
C GLU A 91 6.11 -1.91 4.03
N ALA A 92 5.78 -3.15 4.40
CA ALA A 92 6.24 -3.75 5.66
C ALA A 92 7.77 -3.85 5.75
N SER A 93 8.46 -4.15 4.65
CA SER A 93 9.94 -4.12 4.60
C SER A 93 10.48 -2.72 4.81
N ARG A 94 9.90 -1.71 4.13
CA ARG A 94 10.29 -0.30 4.30
C ARG A 94 10.09 0.20 5.74
N PHE A 95 8.98 -0.15 6.38
CA PHE A 95 8.75 0.21 7.78
C PHE A 95 9.77 -0.44 8.72
N THR A 96 10.16 -1.68 8.44
CA THR A 96 11.17 -2.39 9.25
C THR A 96 12.56 -1.79 9.04
N GLU A 97 12.92 -1.47 7.79
CA GLU A 97 14.19 -0.82 7.44
C GLU A 97 14.31 0.59 8.04
N LEU A 98 13.25 1.41 7.96
CA LEU A 98 13.22 2.74 8.57
C LEU A 98 13.38 2.66 10.09
N ARG A 99 12.71 1.71 10.73
CA ARG A 99 12.82 1.51 12.18
C ARG A 99 14.23 1.08 12.58
N ALA A 100 14.84 0.16 11.83
CA ALA A 100 16.22 -0.26 12.06
C ALA A 100 17.22 0.89 11.85
N ALA A 101 17.01 1.74 10.85
CA ALA A 101 17.85 2.91 10.60
C ALA A 101 17.76 3.93 11.75
N ILE A 102 16.55 4.26 12.21
CA ILE A 102 16.34 5.19 13.34
C ILE A 102 16.99 4.65 14.61
N GLU A 103 16.83 3.36 14.90
CA GLU A 103 17.46 2.73 16.06
C GLU A 103 18.99 2.82 15.99
N SER A 104 19.57 2.57 14.81
CA SER A 104 21.02 2.66 14.61
C SER A 104 21.55 4.09 14.80
N LEU A 105 20.81 5.10 14.31
CA LEU A 105 21.16 6.51 14.48
C LEU A 105 21.10 6.91 15.95
N HIS A 106 20.08 6.47 16.68
CA HIS A 106 19.93 6.78 18.10
C HIS A 106 21.08 6.19 18.93
N GLN A 107 21.43 4.92 18.67
CA GLN A 107 22.57 4.28 19.34
C GLN A 107 23.90 4.96 19.00
N GLU A 108 24.07 5.46 17.78
CA GLU A 108 25.28 6.18 17.39
C GLU A 108 25.35 7.57 18.07
N GLU A 109 24.23 8.28 18.17
CA GLU A 109 24.14 9.55 18.89
C GLU A 109 24.41 9.38 20.39
N GLU A 110 23.82 8.37 21.04
CA GLU A 110 24.08 8.06 22.44
C GLU A 110 25.56 7.75 22.69
N ARG A 111 26.18 6.95 21.82
CA ARG A 111 27.62 6.66 21.92
C ARG A 111 28.47 7.90 21.75
N ARG A 112 28.17 8.76 20.76
CA ARG A 112 28.88 10.02 20.55
C ARG A 112 28.70 10.98 21.72
N LEU A 113 27.53 10.98 22.35
CA LEU A 113 27.26 11.79 23.53
C LEU A 113 28.09 11.29 24.72
N MET A 114 28.13 9.99 24.97
CA MET A 114 28.94 9.39 26.05
C MET A 114 30.43 9.67 25.84
N ASP A 115 30.95 9.49 24.63
CA ASP A 115 32.37 9.79 24.31
C ASP A 115 32.70 11.28 24.53
N ARG A 116 31.77 12.18 24.21
CA ARG A 116 31.90 13.62 24.54
C ARG A 116 31.86 13.88 26.04
N MET A 117 31.06 13.14 26.81
CA MET A 117 31.03 13.29 28.26
C MET A 117 32.33 12.78 28.90
N ASP A 118 32.84 11.63 28.46
CA ASP A 118 34.10 11.05 28.94
C ASP A 118 35.29 11.97 28.63
N THR A 119 35.34 12.55 27.43
CA THR A 119 36.39 13.52 27.06
C THR A 119 36.28 14.81 27.88
N LEU A 120 35.08 15.33 28.12
CA LEU A 120 34.87 16.49 29.00
C LEU A 120 35.29 16.18 30.45
N GLU A 121 34.95 15.01 30.97
CA GLU A 121 35.37 14.56 32.31
C GLU A 121 36.89 14.47 32.41
N ALA A 122 37.56 13.85 31.44
CA ALA A 122 39.01 13.76 31.39
C ALA A 122 39.67 15.15 31.34
N HIS A 123 39.11 16.09 30.56
CA HIS A 123 39.60 17.46 30.52
C HIS A 123 39.42 18.21 31.85
N LEU A 124 38.30 17.99 32.56
CA LEU A 124 38.07 18.58 33.88
C LEU A 124 39.03 18.01 34.93
N GLN A 125 39.26 16.70 34.94
CA GLN A 125 40.24 16.06 35.83
C GLN A 125 41.66 16.57 35.56
N ALA A 126 42.06 16.69 34.30
CA ALA A 126 43.37 17.22 33.93
C ALA A 126 43.57 18.68 34.40
N ARG A 127 42.56 19.54 34.21
CA ARG A 127 42.55 20.92 34.71
C ARG A 127 42.65 21.00 36.23
N ALA A 128 41.94 20.11 36.94
CA ALA A 128 42.00 20.03 38.39
C ALA A 128 43.42 19.64 38.86
N GLN A 129 44.01 18.61 38.26
CA GLN A 129 45.37 18.18 38.59
C GLN A 129 46.43 19.24 38.29
N GLU A 130 46.28 20.00 37.19
CA GLU A 130 47.17 21.11 36.86
C GLU A 130 47.04 22.27 37.88
N SER A 131 45.82 22.56 38.32
CA SER A 131 45.56 23.52 39.40
C SER A 131 46.19 23.08 40.72
N ASP A 132 46.06 21.81 41.08
CA ASP A 132 46.66 21.25 42.30
C ASP A 132 48.18 21.28 42.23
N ASN A 133 48.78 20.88 41.11
CA ASN A 133 50.23 20.90 40.90
C ASN A 133 50.78 22.34 40.92
N SER A 134 50.11 23.29 40.27
CA SER A 134 50.53 24.69 40.29
C SER A 134 50.40 25.29 41.69
N THR A 135 49.34 24.98 42.43
CA THR A 135 49.18 25.40 43.84
C THR A 135 50.28 24.83 44.73
N ALA A 136 50.59 23.54 44.60
CA ALA A 136 51.70 22.91 45.32
C ALA A 136 53.05 23.54 44.97
N ALA A 137 53.27 23.91 43.71
CA ALA A 137 54.48 24.61 43.28
C ALA A 137 54.57 26.02 43.88
N TYR A 138 53.48 26.80 43.90
CA TYR A 138 53.44 28.10 44.57
C TYR A 138 53.71 27.98 46.07
N VAL A 139 53.12 26.98 46.75
CA VAL A 139 53.37 26.71 48.17
C VAL A 139 54.82 26.29 48.42
N GLY A 140 55.39 25.42 47.59
CA GLY A 140 56.80 25.01 47.70
C GLY A 140 57.76 26.18 47.46
N GLN A 141 57.45 27.07 46.52
CA GLN A 141 58.21 28.30 46.29
C GLN A 141 58.14 29.23 47.50
N LEU A 142 56.96 29.39 48.10
CA LEU A 142 56.78 30.18 49.33
C LEU A 142 57.61 29.59 50.49
N GLU A 143 57.60 28.27 50.68
CA GLU A 143 58.43 27.61 51.71
C GLU A 143 59.93 27.83 51.44
N GLN A 144 60.37 27.70 50.19
CA GLN A 144 61.76 27.89 49.81
C GLN A 144 62.23 29.33 50.06
N GLN A 145 61.40 30.34 49.77
CA GLN A 145 61.72 31.75 50.07
C GLN A 145 61.86 31.97 51.58
N LEU A 146 60.96 31.43 52.40
CA LEU A 146 61.04 31.51 53.85
C LEU A 146 62.33 30.86 54.38
N ARG A 147 62.68 29.69 53.85
CA ARG A 147 63.88 28.94 54.26
C ARG A 147 65.19 29.61 53.80
N HIS A 148 65.22 30.20 52.60
CA HIS A 148 66.37 30.97 52.12
C HIS A 148 66.62 32.23 52.95
N THR A 149 65.55 32.92 53.34
CA THR A 149 65.65 34.11 54.22
C THR A 149 66.18 33.72 55.61
N ALA A 150 65.84 32.53 56.10
CA ALA A 150 66.32 31.99 57.37
C ALA A 150 67.76 31.44 57.33
N THR A 151 68.30 31.12 56.15
CA THR A 151 69.65 30.52 55.98
C THR A 151 70.67 31.46 55.34
N ALA A 152 70.33 32.74 55.11
CA ALA A 152 71.28 33.73 54.61
C ALA A 152 72.49 33.86 55.57
N PRO A 153 73.73 33.56 55.13
CA PRO A 153 74.90 33.67 55.98
C PRO A 153 75.21 35.15 56.24
N ALA A 154 75.56 35.46 57.48
CA ALA A 154 75.89 36.81 57.91
C ALA A 154 76.98 37.42 57.00
N PRO A 155 76.79 38.65 56.48
CA PRO A 155 77.82 39.32 55.69
C PRO A 155 79.04 39.58 56.59
N GLN A 156 80.19 39.04 56.18
CA GLN A 156 81.47 39.35 56.80
C GLN A 156 81.77 40.84 56.63
N ALA A 157 81.85 41.55 57.76
CA ALA A 157 82.12 42.98 57.83
C ALA A 157 83.55 43.31 57.34
N PRO A 158 83.73 44.48 56.70
CA PRO A 158 85.00 44.87 56.09
C PRO A 158 86.03 45.22 57.17
N ARG A 159 87.26 44.73 57.02
CA ARG A 159 88.42 45.22 57.80
C ARG A 159 89.07 46.38 57.04
N LEU A 160 89.26 47.45 57.82
CA LEU A 160 89.87 48.76 57.59
C LEU A 160 91.06 48.78 56.62
#